data_AF-A0A223NWZ9-F1
#
_entry.id   AF-A0A223NWZ9-F1
#
_cell.length_a   1.000
_cell.length_b   1.000
_cell.length_c   1.000
_cell.angle_alpha   90.00
_cell.angle_beta   90.00
_cell.angle_gamma   90.00
#
_symmetry.space_group_name_H-M   'P 1'
#
loop_
_entity.id
_entity.type
_entity.pdbx_description
1 polymer ?
#
loop_
_entity_poly.entity_id
_entity_poly.type
_entity_poly.pdbx_seq_one_letter_code
_entity_poly.pdbx_strand_id
1 'polypeptide(L)'
;MNLELKHLAPYLPYGLMCKTITGVTGKMIQLSESSVFLDCEIKWNSGALYNWMLECDIKPILRPISDLYNHPADDEIKDSCNGFIGVKFFHVNDTPYCSLKVLLKHHFDIFGLIEAGLAIDINTLK
;
A
#
# COMPACT_ATOMS: atom_id res chain seq x y z
N MET A 1 -12.86 11.34 -5.22
CA MET A 1 -11.71 11.33 -4.29
C MET A 1 -10.45 11.30 -5.12
N ASN A 2 -9.38 11.99 -4.70
CA ASN A 2 -8.08 11.96 -5.37
C ASN A 2 -7.04 11.26 -4.48
N LEU A 3 -6.01 10.69 -5.11
CA LEU A 3 -4.86 10.17 -4.37
C LEU A 3 -4.05 11.36 -3.84
N GLU A 4 -3.64 11.30 -2.57
CA GLU A 4 -2.98 12.40 -1.86
C GLU A 4 -1.81 11.85 -1.05
N LEU A 5 -0.86 12.70 -0.70
CA LEU A 5 0.32 12.36 0.10
C LEU A 5 -0.03 11.55 1.36
N LYS A 6 -1.07 11.98 2.09
CA LYS A 6 -1.51 11.36 3.35
C LYS A 6 -2.00 9.91 3.19
N HIS A 7 -2.43 9.53 1.99
CA HIS A 7 -2.87 8.16 1.70
C HIS A 7 -1.68 7.23 1.44
N LEU A 8 -0.55 7.75 0.95
CA LEU A 8 0.62 6.95 0.57
C LEU A 8 1.73 6.97 1.63
N ALA A 9 1.97 8.12 2.26
CA ALA A 9 3.06 8.32 3.21
C ALA A 9 3.13 7.26 4.33
N PRO A 10 2.01 6.80 4.92
CA PRO A 10 2.06 5.77 5.96
C PRO A 10 2.63 4.43 5.49
N TYR A 11 2.57 4.13 4.19
CA TYR A 11 3.07 2.87 3.64
C TYR A 11 4.56 2.93 3.23
N LEU A 12 5.17 4.12 3.22
CA LEU A 12 6.54 4.32 2.76
C LEU A 12 7.56 3.41 3.48
N PRO A 13 7.53 3.25 4.81
CA PRO A 13 8.46 2.36 5.52
C PRO A 13 8.32 0.88 5.14
N TYR A 14 7.17 0.51 4.58
CA TYR A 14 6.80 -0.87 4.28
C TYR A 14 6.95 -1.20 2.80
N GLY A 15 7.40 -0.26 1.98
CA GLY A 15 7.74 -0.54 0.59
C GLY A 15 6.54 -0.95 -0.26
N LEU A 16 5.47 -0.16 -0.22
CA LEU A 16 4.27 -0.37 -1.01
C LEU A 16 4.60 -0.52 -2.49
N MET A 17 4.06 -1.55 -3.13
CA MET A 17 4.16 -1.72 -4.58
C MET A 17 3.15 -0.82 -5.28
N CYS A 18 3.59 -0.17 -6.36
CA CYS A 18 2.77 0.73 -7.17
C CYS A 18 2.92 0.35 -8.64
N LYS A 19 1.83 0.51 -9.39
CA LYS A 19 1.81 0.38 -10.85
C LYS A 19 1.64 1.75 -11.49
N THR A 20 2.49 2.09 -12.42
CA THR A 20 2.40 3.32 -13.20
C THR A 20 1.37 3.18 -14.32
N ILE A 21 0.90 4.29 -14.87
CA ILE A 21 0.07 4.28 -16.09
C ILE A 21 0.75 3.63 -17.31
N THR A 22 2.08 3.63 -17.35
CA THR A 22 2.88 2.97 -18.40
C THR A 22 2.99 1.46 -18.21
N GLY A 23 2.41 0.93 -17.12
CA GLY A 23 2.39 -0.49 -16.80
C GLY A 23 3.61 -1.00 -16.03
N VAL A 24 4.57 -0.12 -15.73
CA VAL A 24 5.73 -0.44 -14.90
C VAL A 24 5.28 -0.64 -13.46
N THR A 25 5.78 -1.69 -12.80
CA THR A 25 5.51 -1.95 -11.40
C THR A 25 6.79 -1.77 -10.60
N GLY A 26 6.71 -1.07 -9.48
CA GLY A 26 7.87 -0.74 -8.66
C GLY A 26 7.52 -0.52 -7.20
N LYS A 27 8.52 -0.66 -6.35
CA LYS A 27 8.42 -0.43 -4.92
C LYS A 27 8.57 1.05 -4.62
N MET A 28 7.66 1.63 -3.86
CA MET A 28 7.78 3.01 -3.42
C MET A 28 8.93 3.16 -2.42
N ILE A 29 9.86 4.07 -2.73
CA ILE A 29 11.05 4.35 -1.91
C ILE A 29 11.14 5.79 -1.41
N GLN A 30 10.48 6.72 -2.10
CA GLN A 30 10.40 8.13 -1.70
C GLN A 30 9.11 8.76 -2.23
N LEU A 31 8.61 9.76 -1.51
CA LEU A 31 7.39 10.48 -1.81
C LEU A 31 7.61 11.98 -1.55
N SER A 32 7.09 12.83 -2.42
CA SER A 32 7.00 14.28 -2.22
C SER A 32 5.56 14.75 -2.51
N GLU A 33 5.28 16.04 -2.35
CA GLU A 33 3.97 16.61 -2.67
C GLU A 33 3.59 16.43 -4.15
N SER A 34 4.57 16.35 -5.06
CA SER A 34 4.33 16.28 -6.50
C SER A 34 4.81 14.99 -7.17
N SER A 35 5.53 14.12 -6.46
CA SER A 35 6.18 12.97 -7.09
C SER A 35 6.28 11.73 -6.20
N VAL A 36 6.23 10.56 -6.84
CA VAL A 36 6.47 9.26 -6.23
C VAL A 36 7.68 8.64 -6.89
N PHE A 37 8.64 8.17 -6.10
CA PHE A 37 9.84 7.51 -6.60
C PHE A 37 9.69 6.01 -6.39
N LEU A 38 9.88 5.27 -7.49
CA LEU A 38 9.76 3.82 -7.51
C LEU A 38 11.12 3.19 -7.81
N ASP A 39 11.46 2.18 -7.02
CA ASP A 39 12.49 1.19 -7.35
C ASP A 39 11.84 0.11 -8.23
N CYS A 40 12.24 0.05 -9.50
CA CYS A 40 11.66 -0.87 -10.49
C CYS A 40 12.68 -1.38 -11.49
N GLU A 41 12.46 -2.61 -11.98
CA GLU A 41 13.25 -3.17 -13.07
C GLU A 41 12.60 -2.82 -14.42
N ILE A 42 13.29 -2.02 -15.24
CA ILE A 42 12.86 -1.76 -16.62
C ILE A 42 13.84 -2.46 -17.56
N LYS A 43 13.34 -3.40 -18.36
CA LYS A 43 14.14 -4.06 -19.40
C LYS A 43 14.37 -3.11 -20.56
N TRP A 44 15.48 -2.39 -20.55
CA TRP A 44 16.08 -1.81 -21.75
C TRP A 44 17.12 -2.76 -22.33
N ASN A 45 17.43 -2.63 -23.63
CA ASN A 45 18.38 -3.48 -24.36
C ASN A 45 19.80 -3.60 -23.72
N SER A 46 20.09 -2.85 -22.66
CA SER A 46 21.36 -2.84 -21.91
C SER A 46 21.34 -3.58 -20.56
N GLY A 47 20.20 -4.11 -20.10
CA GLY A 47 20.13 -4.97 -18.90
C GLY A 47 20.39 -4.29 -17.55
N ALA A 48 20.32 -2.96 -17.46
CA ALA A 48 20.60 -2.22 -16.23
C ALA A 48 19.34 -1.91 -15.39
N LEU A 49 19.49 -2.06 -14.07
CA LEU A 49 18.56 -1.61 -13.03
C LEU A 49 18.71 -0.09 -12.86
N TYR A 50 17.65 0.68 -12.97
CA TYR A 50 17.71 2.13 -12.76
C TYR A 50 16.56 2.58 -11.85
N ASN A 51 16.90 3.34 -10.80
CA ASN A 51 15.94 4.15 -10.05
C ASN A 51 15.45 5.27 -10.97
N TRP A 52 14.21 5.21 -11.45
CA TRP A 52 13.64 6.28 -12.28
C TRP A 52 12.71 7.16 -11.47
N MET A 53 12.86 8.46 -11.68
CA MET A 53 11.92 9.49 -11.24
C MET A 53 10.79 9.55 -12.26
N LEU A 54 9.66 8.93 -11.94
CA LEU A 54 8.46 9.04 -12.76
C LEU A 54 7.53 10.04 -12.09
N GLU A 55 7.45 11.25 -12.65
CA GLU A 55 6.29 12.12 -12.46
C GLU A 55 5.14 11.47 -13.25
N CYS A 56 4.56 10.43 -12.68
CA CYS A 56 3.51 9.65 -13.31
C CYS A 56 2.41 9.39 -12.29
N ASP A 57 1.18 9.41 -12.79
CA ASP A 57 0.06 8.83 -12.06
C ASP A 57 0.38 7.36 -11.75
N ILE A 58 0.27 7.02 -10.47
CA ILE A 58 0.43 5.67 -9.96
C ILE A 58 -0.90 5.15 -9.43
N LYS A 59 -1.05 3.83 -9.46
CA LYS A 59 -2.02 3.13 -8.63
C LYS A 59 -1.28 2.27 -7.61
N PRO A 60 -1.42 2.52 -6.30
CA PRO A 60 -0.89 1.61 -5.29
C PRO A 60 -1.58 0.24 -5.42
N ILE A 61 -0.82 -0.82 -5.17
CA ILE A 61 -1.31 -2.20 -5.14
C ILE A 61 -1.56 -2.53 -3.67
N LEU A 62 -2.82 -2.68 -3.30
CA LEU A 62 -3.25 -2.84 -1.92
C LEU A 62 -4.06 -4.12 -1.75
N ARG A 63 -4.06 -4.64 -0.53
CA ARG A 63 -4.88 -5.77 -0.12
C ARG A 63 -6.24 -5.27 0.39
N PRO A 64 -7.37 -5.81 -0.08
CA PRO A 64 -8.68 -5.50 0.49
C PRO A 64 -8.72 -5.74 2.00
N ILE A 65 -9.32 -4.83 2.76
CA ILE A 65 -9.45 -4.99 4.21
C ILE A 65 -10.25 -6.25 4.59
N SER A 66 -11.14 -6.70 3.71
CA SER A 66 -11.91 -7.94 3.85
C SER A 66 -11.04 -9.18 3.96
N ASP A 67 -9.81 -9.15 3.42
CA ASP A 67 -8.89 -10.28 3.46
C ASP A 67 -8.27 -10.50 4.83
N LEU A 68 -8.39 -9.54 5.74
CA LEU A 68 -7.72 -9.55 7.04
C LEU A 68 -8.03 -10.84 7.81
N TYR A 69 -9.29 -11.27 7.82
CA TYR A 69 -9.75 -12.45 8.56
C TYR A 69 -9.14 -13.77 8.07
N ASN A 70 -8.57 -13.79 6.87
CA ASN A 70 -7.89 -14.95 6.29
C ASN A 70 -6.37 -14.73 6.17
N HIS A 71 -5.83 -13.70 6.82
CA HIS A 71 -4.42 -13.32 6.74
C HIS A 71 -3.75 -13.44 8.13
N PRO A 72 -2.47 -13.87 8.21
CA PRO A 72 -1.71 -13.91 9.48
C PRO A 72 -1.60 -12.58 10.22
N ALA A 73 -1.96 -11.47 9.56
CA ALA A 73 -1.97 -10.14 10.16
C ALA A 73 -3.06 -10.02 11.25
N ASP A 74 -4.16 -10.76 11.16
CA ASP A 74 -5.21 -10.73 12.19
C ASP A 74 -4.68 -11.25 13.53
N ASP A 75 -3.87 -12.30 13.50
CA ASP A 75 -3.21 -12.83 14.70
C ASP A 75 -2.11 -11.88 15.21
N GLU A 76 -1.30 -11.29 14.31
CA GLU A 76 -0.30 -10.27 14.69
C GLU A 76 -0.94 -9.05 15.38
N ILE A 77 -2.14 -8.63 14.94
CA ILE A 77 -2.90 -7.54 15.58
C ILE A 77 -3.37 -7.94 16.97
N LYS A 78 -3.95 -9.14 17.13
CA LYS A 78 -4.43 -9.65 18.42
C LYS A 78 -3.30 -9.73 19.44
N ASP A 79 -2.14 -10.23 19.01
CA ASP A 79 -0.94 -10.36 19.83
C ASP A 79 -0.35 -8.99 20.21
N SER A 80 -0.24 -8.07 19.23
CA SER A 80 0.41 -6.77 19.46
C SER A 80 -0.41 -5.79 20.30
N CYS A 81 -1.74 -5.96 20.38
CA CYS A 81 -2.64 -5.00 21.01
C CYS A 81 -3.32 -5.53 22.28
N ASN A 82 -2.73 -6.55 22.94
CA ASN A 82 -3.25 -7.14 24.19
C ASN A 82 -4.75 -7.51 24.11
N GLY A 83 -5.19 -8.08 22.99
CA GLY A 83 -6.59 -8.52 22.83
C GLY A 83 -7.63 -7.40 22.71
N PHE A 84 -7.23 -6.15 22.43
CA PHE A 84 -8.20 -5.10 22.09
C PHE A 84 -8.92 -5.43 20.78
N ILE A 85 -10.19 -5.78 20.95
CA ILE A 85 -11.35 -5.83 20.04
C ILE A 85 -10.99 -5.83 18.55
N GLY A 86 -11.28 -6.98 17.93
CA GLY A 86 -11.09 -7.24 16.50
C GLY A 86 -11.63 -6.12 15.60
N VAL A 87 -11.01 -6.03 14.43
CA VAL A 87 -11.15 -4.99 13.41
C VAL A 87 -12.53 -5.02 12.69
N LYS A 88 -13.57 -5.47 13.39
CA LYS A 88 -14.91 -5.77 12.85
C LYS A 88 -15.64 -4.54 12.31
N PHE A 89 -15.18 -3.35 12.73
CA PHE A 89 -15.61 -2.05 12.22
C PHE A 89 -14.35 -1.20 12.02
N PHE A 90 -13.63 -1.42 10.92
CA PHE A 90 -12.42 -0.68 10.63
C PHE A 90 -12.77 0.79 10.33
N HIS A 91 -12.33 1.69 11.20
CA HIS A 91 -12.27 3.12 10.92
C HIS A 91 -10.89 3.61 11.32
N VAL A 92 -10.19 4.27 10.38
CA VAL A 92 -8.75 4.55 10.53
C VAL A 92 -8.44 5.38 11.79
N ASN A 93 -9.36 6.27 12.17
CA ASN A 93 -9.20 7.16 13.32
C ASN A 93 -9.46 6.48 14.67
N ASP A 94 -10.19 5.36 14.67
CA ASP A 94 -10.55 4.61 15.87
C ASP A 94 -9.71 3.33 16.02
N THR A 95 -8.80 3.10 15.07
CA THR A 95 -7.91 1.95 15.06
C THR A 95 -6.69 2.21 15.94
N PRO A 96 -6.38 1.34 16.92
CA PRO A 96 -5.16 1.45 17.69
C PRO A 96 -3.92 1.53 16.80
N TYR A 97 -2.96 2.39 17.15
CA TYR A 97 -1.74 2.56 16.36
C TYR A 97 -0.95 1.25 16.17
N CYS A 98 -1.00 0.34 17.15
CA CYS A 98 -0.41 -1.00 17.01
C CYS A 98 -1.04 -1.78 15.85
N SER A 99 -2.36 -1.82 15.76
CA SER A 99 -3.09 -2.47 14.65
C SER A 99 -2.80 -1.78 13.33
N LEU A 100 -2.79 -0.44 13.30
CA LEU A 100 -2.53 0.33 12.09
C LEU A 100 -1.15 0.02 11.48
N LYS A 101 -0.11 -0.10 12.31
CA LYS A 101 1.23 -0.50 11.85
C LYS A 101 1.24 -1.85 11.17
N VAL A 102 0.51 -2.83 11.72
CA VAL A 102 0.40 -4.17 11.12
C VAL A 102 -0.35 -4.10 9.79
N LEU A 103 -1.45 -3.36 9.72
CA LEU A 103 -2.22 -3.18 8.49
C LEU A 103 -1.39 -2.51 7.38
N LEU A 104 -0.63 -1.46 7.72
CA LEU A 104 0.26 -0.78 6.79
C LEU A 104 1.41 -1.68 6.33
N LYS A 105 2.01 -2.45 7.25
CA LYS A 105 3.08 -3.42 6.98
C LYS A 105 2.66 -4.49 5.98
N HIS A 106 1.40 -4.93 6.04
CA HIS A 106 0.82 -5.93 5.14
C HIS A 106 0.02 -5.31 3.98
N HIS A 107 0.17 -3.99 3.76
CA HIS A 107 -0.38 -3.23 2.64
C HIS A 107 -1.91 -3.32 2.49
N PHE A 108 -2.64 -3.40 3.60
CA PHE A 108 -4.10 -3.35 3.57
C PHE A 108 -4.62 -1.98 3.16
N ASP A 109 -5.71 -1.93 2.40
CA ASP A 109 -6.42 -0.71 2.02
C ASP A 109 -7.25 -0.14 3.18
N ILE A 110 -6.59 0.68 4.00
CA ILE A 110 -7.19 1.34 5.16
C ILE A 110 -7.85 2.68 4.83
N PHE A 111 -7.73 3.16 3.58
CA PHE A 111 -8.27 4.44 3.14
C PHE A 111 -9.41 4.29 2.13
N GLY A 112 -9.82 3.06 1.80
CA GLY A 112 -10.89 2.78 0.82
C GLY A 112 -10.50 3.15 -0.62
N LEU A 113 -9.21 3.09 -0.94
CA LEU A 113 -8.69 3.48 -2.26
C LEU A 113 -9.08 2.49 -3.36
N ILE A 114 -9.27 1.21 -3.03
CA ILE A 114 -9.70 0.19 -3.98
C ILE A 114 -11.14 0.50 -4.44
N GLU A 115 -12.07 0.68 -3.50
CA GLU A 115 -13.46 1.03 -3.80
C GLU A 115 -13.57 2.38 -4.54
N ALA A 116 -12.69 3.34 -4.21
CA ALA A 116 -12.61 4.62 -4.92
C ALA A 116 -11.99 4.53 -6.33
N GLY A 117 -11.50 3.35 -6.75
CA GLY A 117 -10.83 3.14 -8.05
C GLY A 117 -9.42 3.75 -8.16
N LEU A 118 -8.85 4.19 -7.03
CA LEU A 118 -7.54 4.82 -6.92
C LEU A 118 -6.42 3.80 -6.70
N ALA A 119 -6.72 2.62 -6.15
CA ALA A 119 -5.79 1.52 -5.96
C ALA A 119 -6.15 0.30 -6.81
N ILE A 120 -5.20 -0.63 -6.95
CA ILE A 120 -5.41 -1.95 -7.53
C ILE A 120 -5.54 -2.94 -6.38
N ASP A 121 -6.59 -3.75 -6.39
CA ASP A 121 -6.71 -4.92 -5.53
C ASP A 121 -5.65 -5.95 -5.92
N ILE A 122 -4.76 -6.29 -4.99
CA ILE A 122 -3.68 -7.26 -5.18
C ILE A 122 -4.19 -8.62 -5.67
N ASN A 123 -5.39 -9.04 -5.27
CA ASN A 123 -5.97 -10.33 -5.67
C ASN A 123 -6.40 -10.35 -7.14
N THR A 124 -6.47 -9.19 -7.80
CA THR A 124 -6.79 -9.08 -9.23
C THR A 124 -5.56 -9.20 -10.13
N LEU A 125 -4.37 -9.16 -9.53
CA LEU A 125 -3.11 -9.39 -10.23
C LEU A 125 -2.88 -10.91 -10.35
N LYS A 126 -2.71 -11.39 -11.59
CA LYS A 126 -2.45 -12.79 -11.91
C LYS A 126 -0.97 -13.13 -11.85
#